data_AF-A0A7G2N6F3-F1
#
_entry.id   AF-A0A7G2N6F3-F1
#
_cell.length_a   1.000
_cell.length_b   1.000
_cell.length_c   1.000
_cell.angle_alpha   90.00
_cell.angle_beta   90.00
_cell.angle_gamma   90.00
#
_symmetry.space_group_name_H-M   'P 1'
#
loop_
_entity.id
_entity.type
_entity.pdbx_description
1 polymer ?
#
loop_
_entity_poly.entity_id
_entity_poly.type
_entity_poly.pdbx_seq_one_letter_code
_entity_poly.pdbx_strand_id
1 'polypeptide(L)'
;MEKSEQIMVGITDFNHKLLLSRKPIMERVLSGFSLSEISLIEYIASYPETNVTQIAAALYMTRGAISKLTKKLESRGILNSYQKNDNKKEIHFTLTVAGQEVEDRHRKLHQTFISNDKPVFQSFSDEELDIVIRFLNCYNQHLDQELK
;
A
#
# COMPACT_ATOMS: atom_id res chain seq x y z
N MET A 1 -15.69 22.05 20.06
CA MET A 1 -15.21 21.12 19.02
C MET A 1 -16.07 19.87 19.10
N GLU A 2 -16.83 19.57 18.07
CA GLU A 2 -17.64 18.35 18.06
C GLU A 2 -16.74 17.10 18.10
N LYS A 3 -17.27 15.96 18.56
CA LYS A 3 -16.49 14.72 18.67
C LYS A 3 -15.95 14.26 17.31
N SER A 4 -16.73 14.44 16.24
CA SER A 4 -16.34 14.15 14.86
C SER A 4 -15.11 14.96 14.44
N GLU A 5 -15.12 16.26 14.71
CA GLU A 5 -14.00 17.17 14.41
C GLU A 5 -12.74 16.79 15.20
N GLN A 6 -12.87 16.47 16.49
CA GLN A 6 -11.74 16.00 17.30
C GLN A 6 -11.12 14.71 16.73
N ILE A 7 -11.94 13.76 16.30
CA ILE A 7 -11.48 12.52 15.66
C ILE A 7 -10.71 12.83 14.37
N MET A 8 -11.25 13.69 13.50
CA MET A 8 -10.60 14.01 12.22
C MET A 8 -9.28 14.76 12.40
N VAL A 9 -9.21 15.69 13.35
CA VAL A 9 -7.95 16.37 13.71
C VAL A 9 -6.95 15.37 14.26
N GLY A 10 -7.38 14.46 15.15
CA GLY A 10 -6.54 13.41 15.70
C GLY A 10 -5.98 12.46 14.63
N ILE A 11 -6.81 12.01 13.68
CA ILE A 11 -6.39 11.16 12.55
C ILE A 11 -5.38 11.90 11.67
N THR A 12 -5.59 13.19 11.42
CA THR A 12 -4.67 14.01 10.62
C THR A 12 -3.30 14.12 11.28
N ASP A 13 -3.25 14.45 12.57
CA ASP A 13 -2.01 14.54 13.33
C ASP A 13 -1.29 13.18 13.44
N PHE A 14 -2.06 12.12 13.70
CA PHE A 14 -1.56 10.74 13.70
C PHE A 14 -0.90 10.38 12.36
N ASN A 15 -1.58 10.62 11.23
CA ASN A 15 -1.06 10.34 9.89
C ASN A 15 0.21 11.13 9.58
N HIS A 16 0.27 12.41 9.97
CA HIS A 16 1.48 13.22 9.82
C HIS A 16 2.66 12.66 10.62
N LYS A 17 2.44 12.29 11.89
CA LYS A 17 3.49 11.69 12.74
C LYS A 17 3.96 10.34 12.22
N LEU A 18 3.04 9.49 11.75
CA LEU A 18 3.39 8.23 11.10
C LEU A 18 4.23 8.46 9.84
N LEU A 19 3.82 9.40 8.98
CA LEU A 19 4.56 9.70 7.75
C LEU A 19 5.97 10.20 8.07
N LEU A 20 6.10 11.16 8.99
CA LEU A 20 7.40 11.76 9.36
C LEU A 20 8.36 10.74 10.01
N SER A 21 7.83 9.83 10.83
CA SER A 21 8.65 8.81 11.49
C SER A 21 9.06 7.68 10.55
N ARG A 22 8.15 7.21 9.70
CA ARG A 22 8.37 6.01 8.86
C ARG A 22 9.06 6.34 7.53
N LYS A 23 8.73 7.46 6.89
CA LYS A 23 9.23 7.80 5.55
C LYS A 23 10.76 7.81 5.45
N PRO A 24 11.53 8.46 6.35
CA PRO A 24 12.99 8.47 6.26
C PRO A 24 13.60 7.06 6.40
N ILE A 25 12.95 6.18 7.17
CA ILE A 25 13.40 4.79 7.34
C ILE A 25 13.13 4.00 6.06
N MET A 26 11.93 4.15 5.46
CA MET A 26 11.58 3.53 4.18
C MET A 26 12.53 3.97 3.06
N GLU A 27 12.77 5.28 2.92
CA GLU A 27 13.66 5.83 1.87
C GLU A 27 15.10 5.33 1.99
N ARG A 28 15.56 5.08 3.23
CA ARG A 28 16.90 4.52 3.48
C ARG A 28 16.96 3.02 3.19
N VAL A 29 16.00 2.23 3.68
CA VAL A 29 16.00 0.76 3.52
C VAL A 29 15.70 0.35 2.07
N LEU A 30 14.83 1.11 1.40
CA LEU A 30 14.37 0.87 0.03
C LEU A 30 14.93 1.94 -0.92
N SER A 31 16.16 2.38 -0.65
CA SER A 31 16.85 3.39 -1.45
C SER A 31 16.81 3.05 -2.94
N GLY A 32 16.49 4.06 -3.75
CA GLY A 32 16.30 3.91 -5.19
C GLY A 32 14.86 3.57 -5.61
N PHE A 33 13.91 3.46 -4.68
CA PHE A 33 12.49 3.30 -5.00
C PHE A 33 11.64 4.41 -4.38
N SER A 34 10.68 4.92 -5.14
CA SER A 34 9.65 5.81 -4.60
C SER A 34 8.60 5.03 -3.83
N LEU A 35 7.85 5.70 -2.94
CA LEU A 35 6.74 5.06 -2.22
C LEU A 35 5.71 4.43 -3.16
N SER A 36 5.38 5.09 -4.28
CA SER A 36 4.46 4.51 -5.27
C SER A 36 5.03 3.28 -5.99
N GLU A 37 6.34 3.23 -6.23
CA GLU A 37 6.98 2.02 -6.77
C GLU A 37 6.93 0.88 -5.76
N ILE A 38 7.18 1.17 -4.48
CA ILE A 38 7.10 0.18 -3.39
C ILE A 38 5.67 -0.36 -3.25
N SER A 39 4.65 0.51 -3.21
CA SER A 39 3.25 0.08 -3.13
C SER A 39 2.83 -0.78 -4.32
N LEU A 40 3.34 -0.48 -5.52
CA LEU A 40 3.08 -1.31 -6.71
C LEU A 40 3.74 -2.69 -6.60
N ILE A 41 5.00 -2.75 -6.15
CA ILE A 41 5.72 -4.02 -5.94
C ILE A 41 5.00 -4.88 -4.89
N GLU A 42 4.63 -4.29 -3.76
CA GLU A 42 3.86 -4.95 -2.69
C GLU A 42 2.53 -5.50 -3.20
N TYR A 43 1.81 -4.70 -3.99
CA TYR A 43 0.52 -5.12 -4.53
C TYR A 43 0.66 -6.31 -5.49
N ILE A 44 1.63 -6.29 -6.40
CA ILE A 44 1.88 -7.43 -7.31
C ILE A 44 2.28 -8.69 -6.54
N ALA A 45 3.08 -8.56 -5.47
CA ALA A 45 3.45 -9.71 -4.64
C ALA A 45 2.25 -10.32 -3.90
N SER A 46 1.31 -9.48 -3.47
CA SER A 46 0.14 -9.89 -2.69
C SER A 46 -0.99 -10.45 -3.55
N TYR A 47 -1.11 -9.98 -4.80
CA TYR A 47 -2.18 -10.33 -5.72
C TYR A 47 -1.60 -10.85 -7.05
N PRO A 48 -1.31 -12.16 -7.14
CA PRO A 48 -0.84 -12.77 -8.37
C PRO A 48 -1.80 -12.52 -9.53
N GLU A 49 -1.24 -12.46 -10.74
CA GLU A 49 -2.01 -12.25 -11.97
C GLU A 49 -2.76 -10.92 -12.06
N THR A 50 -2.33 -9.89 -11.34
CA THR A 50 -2.93 -8.56 -11.46
C THR A 50 -2.61 -7.89 -12.80
N ASN A 51 -3.59 -7.16 -13.35
CA ASN A 51 -3.42 -6.30 -14.52
C ASN A 51 -3.38 -4.81 -14.14
N VAL A 52 -3.07 -3.94 -15.11
CA VAL A 52 -2.98 -2.47 -14.90
C VAL A 52 -4.26 -1.88 -14.29
N THR A 53 -5.44 -2.37 -14.69
CA THR A 53 -6.72 -1.84 -14.20
C THR A 53 -6.93 -2.14 -12.73
N GLN A 54 -6.61 -3.37 -12.30
CA GLN A 54 -6.70 -3.78 -10.90
C GLN A 54 -5.72 -3.02 -10.02
N ILE A 55 -4.46 -2.90 -10.46
CA ILE A 55 -3.44 -2.11 -9.73
C ILE A 55 -3.88 -0.64 -9.61
N ALA A 56 -4.41 -0.06 -10.69
CA ALA A 56 -4.85 1.34 -10.71
C ALA A 56 -5.97 1.60 -9.70
N ALA A 57 -6.97 0.72 -9.67
CA ALA A 57 -8.07 0.80 -8.71
C ALA A 57 -7.57 0.65 -7.26
N ALA A 58 -6.72 -0.34 -6.99
CA ALA A 58 -6.27 -0.63 -5.64
C ALA A 58 -5.30 0.41 -5.05
N LEU A 59 -4.50 1.05 -5.90
CA LEU A 59 -3.56 2.08 -5.47
C LEU A 59 -4.13 3.50 -5.60
N TYR A 60 -5.41 3.64 -5.99
CA TYR A 60 -6.08 4.92 -6.22
C TYR A 60 -5.29 5.81 -7.21
N MET A 61 -4.75 5.20 -8.26
CA MET A 61 -3.94 5.86 -9.30
C MET A 61 -4.58 5.74 -10.67
N THR A 62 -4.25 6.66 -11.58
CA THR A 62 -4.73 6.52 -12.97
C THR A 62 -4.05 5.35 -13.67
N ARG A 63 -4.74 4.71 -14.62
CA ARG A 63 -4.17 3.66 -15.48
C ARG A 63 -2.90 4.11 -16.20
N GLY A 64 -2.84 5.38 -16.60
CA GLY A 64 -1.65 5.98 -17.22
C GLY A 64 -0.46 6.07 -16.27
N ALA A 65 -0.69 6.43 -15.00
CA ALA A 65 0.35 6.47 -13.99
C ALA A 65 0.88 5.07 -13.66
N ILE A 66 -0.01 4.08 -13.49
CA ILE A 66 0.40 2.69 -13.30
C ILE A 66 1.18 2.17 -14.51
N SER A 67 0.70 2.40 -15.74
CA SER A 67 1.41 1.98 -16.95
C SER A 67 2.82 2.57 -17.07
N LYS A 68 3.01 3.80 -16.59
CA LYS A 68 4.34 4.43 -16.54
C LYS A 68 5.24 3.79 -15.48
N LEU A 69 4.68 3.49 -14.30
CA LEU A 69 5.43 2.85 -13.22
C LEU A 69 5.83 1.41 -13.58
N THR A 70 4.92 0.61 -14.14
CA THR A 70 5.22 -0.77 -14.54
C THR A 70 6.35 -0.79 -15.57
N LYS A 71 6.26 0.01 -16.65
CA LYS A 71 7.31 0.11 -17.66
C LYS A 71 8.67 0.51 -17.07
N LYS A 72 8.68 1.46 -16.12
CA LYS A 72 9.90 1.88 -15.43
C LYS A 72 10.50 0.74 -14.62
N LEU A 73 9.70 -0.02 -13.89
CA LEU A 73 10.16 -1.14 -13.07
C LEU A 73 10.58 -2.35 -13.92
N GLU A 74 9.92 -2.60 -15.05
CA GLU A 74 10.37 -3.57 -16.06
C GLU A 74 11.74 -3.20 -16.63
N SER A 75 11.96 -1.93 -17.01
CA SER A 75 13.27 -1.48 -17.51
C SER A 75 14.40 -1.59 -16.47
N ARG A 76 14.03 -1.66 -15.19
CA ARG A 76 14.96 -1.85 -14.06
C ARG A 76 15.13 -3.32 -13.68
N GLY A 77 14.48 -4.24 -14.39
CA GLY A 77 14.54 -5.68 -14.12
C GLY A 77 13.80 -6.09 -12.83
N ILE A 78 12.85 -5.29 -12.36
CA ILE A 78 12.09 -5.53 -11.11
C ILE A 78 10.81 -6.31 -11.39
N LEU A 79 10.22 -6.10 -12.57
CA LEU A 79 8.99 -6.77 -13.01
C LEU A 79 9.22 -7.49 -14.33
N ASN A 80 8.43 -8.54 -14.55
CA ASN A 80 8.18 -9.12 -15.86
C ASN A 80 6.70 -8.94 -16.20
N SER A 81 6.39 -8.55 -17.44
CA SER A 81 5.04 -8.64 -17.98
C SER A 81 4.82 -9.92 -18.77
N TYR A 82 3.57 -10.37 -18.77
CA TYR A 82 3.12 -11.50 -19.56
C TYR A 82 1.66 -11.32 -19.97
N GLN A 83 1.24 -12.09 -20.97
CA GLN A 83 -0.15 -12.16 -21.41
C GLN A 83 -0.63 -13.60 -21.22
N LYS A 84 -1.88 -13.78 -20.80
CA LYS A 84 -2.44 -15.13 -20.69
C LYS A 84 -2.80 -15.66 -22.08
N ASN A 85 -2.71 -16.98 -22.27
CA ASN A 85 -2.94 -17.62 -23.56
C ASN A 85 -4.39 -17.43 -24.06
N ASP A 86 -5.33 -17.36 -23.13
CA ASP A 86 -6.77 -17.17 -23.35
C ASP A 86 -7.18 -15.69 -23.45
N ASN A 87 -6.37 -14.75 -22.95
CA ASN A 87 -6.62 -13.31 -23.02
C ASN A 87 -5.35 -12.52 -23.35
N LYS A 88 -5.10 -12.32 -24.65
CA LYS A 88 -3.98 -11.51 -25.15
C LYS A 88 -4.21 -9.99 -25.08
N LYS A 89 -5.39 -9.53 -24.66
CA LYS A 89 -5.69 -8.09 -24.52
C LYS A 89 -5.16 -7.53 -23.21
N GLU A 90 -5.01 -8.37 -22.20
CA GLU A 90 -4.55 -7.95 -20.87
C GLU A 90 -3.08 -8.26 -20.66
N ILE A 91 -2.39 -7.31 -20.04
CA ILE A 91 -1.01 -7.45 -19.60
C ILE A 91 -1.05 -7.63 -18.09
N HIS A 92 -0.47 -8.73 -17.64
CA HIS A 92 -0.29 -9.09 -16.25
C HIS A 92 1.18 -8.93 -15.85
N PHE A 93 1.44 -8.83 -14.55
CA PHE A 93 2.78 -8.61 -14.03
C PHE A 93 3.16 -9.64 -12.97
N THR A 94 4.45 -9.96 -12.93
CA THR A 94 5.09 -10.75 -11.87
C THR A 94 6.35 -10.04 -11.40
N LEU A 95 6.74 -10.28 -10.14
CA LEU A 95 8.05 -9.85 -9.66
C LEU A 95 9.14 -10.73 -10.27
N THR A 96 10.27 -10.11 -10.60
CA THR A 96 11.52 -10.87 -10.81
C THR A 96 12.14 -11.26 -9.47
N VAL A 97 13.23 -12.02 -9.49
CA VAL A 97 14.03 -12.29 -8.27
C VAL A 97 14.45 -10.98 -7.60
N ALA A 98 14.94 -10.01 -8.37
CA ALA A 98 15.33 -8.70 -7.84
C ALA A 98 14.12 -7.91 -7.29
N GLY A 99 12.94 -8.05 -7.91
CA GLY A 99 11.71 -7.45 -7.37
C GLY A 99 11.29 -8.09 -6.05
N GLN A 100 11.40 -9.41 -5.93
CA GLN A 100 11.11 -10.12 -4.69
C GLN A 100 12.03 -9.69 -3.55
N GLU A 101 13.32 -9.46 -3.81
CA GLU A 101 14.26 -8.93 -2.80
C GLU A 101 13.91 -7.51 -2.31
N VAL A 102 13.30 -6.68 -3.16
CA VAL A 102 12.78 -5.37 -2.74
C VAL A 102 11.55 -5.55 -1.86
N GLU A 103 10.64 -6.44 -2.25
CA GLU A 103 9.43 -6.73 -1.48
C GLU A 103 9.74 -7.34 -0.12
N ASP A 104 10.67 -8.29 -0.04
CA ASP A 104 11.08 -8.92 1.22
C ASP A 104 11.65 -7.89 2.22
N ARG A 105 12.45 -6.94 1.72
CA ARG A 105 12.95 -5.81 2.53
C ARG A 105 11.81 -4.92 3.01
N HIS A 106 10.85 -4.62 2.14
CA HIS A 106 9.68 -3.82 2.50
C HIS A 106 8.83 -4.54 3.56
N ARG A 107 8.52 -5.82 3.34
CA ARG A 107 7.72 -6.65 4.26
C ARG A 107 8.37 -6.76 5.63
N LYS A 108 9.69 -7.00 5.68
CA LYS A 108 10.44 -7.06 6.95
C LYS A 108 10.39 -5.72 7.69
N LEU A 109 10.51 -4.61 6.97
CA LEU A 109 10.40 -3.28 7.56
C LEU A 109 8.97 -3.03 8.09
N HIS A 110 7.95 -3.40 7.33
CA HIS A 110 6.55 -3.27 7.73
C HIS A 110 6.25 -4.08 9.00
N GLN A 111 6.72 -5.34 9.07
CA GLN A 111 6.62 -6.17 10.28
C GLN A 111 7.33 -5.54 11.49
N THR A 112 8.46 -4.87 11.26
CA THR A 112 9.18 -4.15 12.32
C THR A 112 8.34 -3.00 12.86
N PHE A 113 7.69 -2.22 11.99
CA PHE A 113 6.79 -1.15 12.42
C PHE A 113 5.60 -1.70 13.23
N ILE A 114 4.94 -2.76 12.75
CA ILE A 114 3.85 -3.41 13.49
C ILE A 114 4.31 -3.88 14.87
N SER A 115 5.48 -4.52 14.94
CA SER A 115 6.01 -5.02 16.21
C SER A 115 6.33 -3.90 17.19
N ASN A 116 6.85 -2.77 16.69
CA ASN A 116 7.17 -1.61 17.52
C ASN A 116 5.90 -0.91 18.05
N ASP A 117 4.82 -0.94 17.28
CA ASP A 117 3.55 -0.32 17.65
C ASP A 117 2.68 -1.24 18.53
N LYS A 118 3.03 -2.52 18.66
CA LYS A 118 2.29 -3.52 19.47
C LYS A 118 1.94 -3.04 20.89
N PRO A 119 2.83 -2.37 21.66
CA PRO A 119 2.49 -1.87 22.99
C PRO A 119 1.33 -0.86 23.01
N VAL A 120 1.16 -0.10 21.93
CA VAL A 120 0.03 0.85 21.80
C VAL A 120 -1.29 0.07 21.79
N PHE A 121 -1.40 -0.95 20.95
CA PHE A 121 -2.61 -1.76 20.83
C PHE A 121 -2.90 -2.62 22.07
N GLN A 122 -1.85 -3.05 22.78
CA GLN A 122 -2.00 -3.79 24.05
C GLN A 122 -2.57 -2.94 25.20
N SER A 123 -2.66 -1.62 25.02
CA SER A 123 -3.25 -0.72 26.01
C SER A 123 -4.77 -0.59 25.88
N PHE A 124 -5.39 -1.26 24.90
CA PHE A 124 -6.83 -1.25 24.63
C PHE A 124 -7.43 -2.64 24.82
N SER A 125 -8.72 -2.70 25.17
CA SER A 125 -9.47 -3.96 25.17
C SER A 125 -9.87 -4.38 23.75
N ASP A 126 -10.21 -5.66 23.58
CA ASP A 126 -10.70 -6.16 22.29
C ASP A 126 -11.96 -5.41 21.84
N GLU A 127 -12.86 -5.06 22.77
CA GLU A 127 -14.07 -4.29 22.47
C GLU A 127 -13.76 -2.86 22.00
N GLU A 128 -12.76 -2.20 22.58
CA GLU A 128 -12.32 -0.87 22.14
C GLU A 128 -11.72 -0.92 20.73
N LEU A 129 -10.90 -1.94 20.45
CA LEU A 129 -10.31 -2.17 19.13
C LEU A 129 -11.39 -2.47 18.09
N ASP A 130 -12.41 -3.26 18.43
CA ASP A 130 -13.54 -3.56 17.55
C ASP A 130 -14.34 -2.29 17.19
N ILE A 131 -14.49 -1.36 18.14
CA ILE A 131 -15.12 -0.06 17.86
C ILE A 131 -14.30 0.75 16.85
N VAL A 132 -12.97 0.78 16.99
CA VAL A 132 -12.07 1.46 16.04
C VAL A 132 -12.14 0.81 14.65
N ILE A 133 -12.10 -0.52 14.57
CA ILE A 133 -12.22 -1.26 13.30
C ILE A 133 -13.55 -0.93 12.62
N ARG A 134 -14.66 -0.95 13.38
CA ARG A 134 -15.98 -0.59 12.85
C ARG A 134 -16.02 0.84 12.31
N PHE A 135 -15.42 1.79 13.04
CA PHE A 135 -15.32 3.18 12.58
C PHE A 135 -14.57 3.28 11.24
N LEU A 136 -13.38 2.68 11.15
CA LEU A 136 -12.57 2.69 9.94
C LEU A 136 -13.30 2.07 8.74
N ASN A 137 -13.98 0.94 8.94
CA ASN A 137 -14.76 0.28 7.89
C ASN A 137 -15.91 1.15 7.39
N CYS A 138 -16.66 1.79 8.29
CA CYS A 138 -17.75 2.69 7.92
C CYS A 138 -17.23 3.90 7.12
N TYR A 139 -16.14 4.50 7.57
CA TYR A 139 -15.56 5.67 6.91
C TYR A 139 -14.98 5.32 5.53
N ASN A 140 -14.28 4.19 5.40
CA ASN A 140 -13.78 3.70 4.11
C ASN A 140 -14.91 3.43 3.11
N GLN A 141 -16.01 2.83 3.55
CA GLN A 141 -17.19 2.61 2.69
C GLN A 141 -17.80 3.92 2.18
N HIS A 142 -17.80 4.97 3.01
CA HIS A 142 -18.24 6.29 2.59
C HIS A 142 -17.30 6.89 1.54
N LEU A 143 -15.98 6.84 1.76
CA LEU A 143 -14.99 7.33 0.79
C LEU A 143 -15.03 6.55 -0.54
N ASP A 144 -15.22 5.24 -0.50
CA ASP A 144 -15.38 4.41 -1.70
C ASP A 144 -16.61 4.80 -2.54
N GLN A 145 -17.63 5.42 -1.94
CA GLN A 145 -18.78 5.95 -2.68
C GLN A 145 -18.48 7.30 -3.32
N GLU A 146 -17.64 8.13 -2.70
CA GLU A 146 -17.22 9.43 -3.25
C GLU A 146 -16.19 9.30 -4.38
N LEU A 147 -15.40 8.23 -4.36
CA LEU A 147 -14.35 7.96 -5.36
C LEU A 147 -14.86 7.21 -6.61
N LYS A 148 -16.14 6.82 -6.64
CA LYS A 148 -16.80 6.20 -7.80
C LYS A 148 -17.26 7.24 -8.82
#